data_AF-A0A7Y4MR06-F1
#
_entry.id   AF-A0A7Y4MR06-F1
#
_cell.length_a   1.000
_cell.length_b   1.000
_cell.length_c   1.000
_cell.angle_alpha   90.00
_cell.angle_beta   90.00
_cell.angle_gamma   90.00
#
_symmetry.space_group_name_H-M   'P 1'
#
loop_
_entity.id
_entity.type
_entity.pdbx_description
1 polymer ?
#
loop_
_entity_poly.entity_id
_entity_poly.type
_entity_poly.pdbx_seq_one_letter_code
_entity_poly.pdbx_strand_id
1 'polypeptide(L)' 'MRTLKEQLLWVRTFATVEELRLALLEWAYRYNEHWLLERHNFLSPSQARRELRLKQAA' A
#
# COMPACT_ATOMS: atom_id res chain seq x y z
N MET A 1 -12.74 5.01 8.04
CA MET A 1 -11.26 4.88 8.09
C MET A 1 -10.75 5.40 6.75
N ARG A 2 -10.15 6.60 6.70
CA ARG A 2 -9.60 7.16 5.46
C ARG A 2 -8.44 6.27 5.00
N THR A 3 -8.42 5.90 3.74
CA THR A 3 -7.31 5.16 3.18
C THR A 3 -6.08 6.07 3.11
N LEU A 4 -4.89 5.54 3.33
CA LEU A 4 -3.64 6.32 3.39
C LEU A 4 -3.33 7.09 2.08
N LYS A 5 -3.90 6.70 0.93
CA LYS A 5 -3.91 7.52 -0.30
C LYS A 5 -4.56 8.89 -0.09
N GLU A 6 -5.63 8.94 0.72
CA GLU A 6 -6.31 10.16 1.17
C GLU A 6 -5.56 10.87 2.31
N GLN A 7 -4.36 10.43 2.69
CA GLN A 7 -3.43 11.26 3.47
C GLN A 7 -2.40 11.87 2.53
N LEU A 8 -1.90 11.13 1.55
CA LEU A 8 -0.92 11.64 0.58
C LEU A 8 -1.41 12.89 -0.17
N LEU A 9 -2.67 12.87 -0.63
CA LEU A 9 -3.30 13.98 -1.36
C LEU A 9 -3.64 15.18 -0.46
N TRP A 10 -3.69 14.99 0.85
CA TRP A 10 -4.08 16.03 1.80
C TRP A 10 -2.90 16.63 2.57
N VAL A 11 -1.72 15.98 2.53
CA VAL A 11 -0.51 16.42 3.23
C VAL A 11 0.42 17.24 2.32
N ARG A 12 0.34 17.07 1.00
CA ARG A 12 1.17 17.80 0.03
C ARG A 12 0.45 18.07 -1.28
N THR A 13 0.71 19.23 -1.86
CA THR A 13 0.33 19.56 -3.24
C THR A 13 1.43 19.14 -4.20
N PHE A 14 1.06 18.84 -5.44
CA PHE A 14 2.00 18.48 -6.51
C PHE A 14 1.88 19.50 -7.64
N ALA A 15 3.00 19.87 -8.27
CA ALA A 15 2.99 20.81 -9.38
C ALA A 15 2.57 20.12 -10.68
N THR A 16 2.83 18.81 -10.80
CA THR A 16 2.47 18.02 -11.98
C THR A 16 1.81 16.70 -11.64
N VAL A 17 1.09 16.13 -12.61
CA VAL A 17 0.51 14.79 -12.50
C VAL A 17 1.59 13.72 -12.38
N GLU A 18 2.76 13.91 -13.01
CA GLU A 18 3.85 12.93 -12.94
C GLU A 18 4.46 12.86 -11.54
N GLU A 19 4.63 14.00 -10.87
CA GLU A 19 5.05 14.03 -9.45
C GLU A 19 4.06 13.30 -8.55
N LEU A 20 2.76 13.51 -8.76
CA LEU A 20 1.71 12.77 -8.04
C LEU A 20 1.79 11.26 -8.34
N ARG A 21 2.04 10.87 -9.59
CA ARG A 21 2.16 9.46 -9.98
C ARG A 21 3.33 8.78 -9.27
N LEU A 22 4.51 9.39 -9.30
CA LEU A 22 5.71 8.87 -8.62
C LEU A 22 5.50 8.78 -7.10
N ALA A 23 4.92 9.81 -6.51
CA ALA A 23 4.53 9.84 -5.12
C ALA A 23 3.58 8.71 -4.71
N LEU A 24 2.58 8.42 -5.56
CA LEU A 24 1.64 7.32 -5.33
C LEU A 24 2.31 5.94 -5.48
N LEU A 25 3.25 5.79 -6.41
CA LEU A 25 4.01 4.54 -6.60
C LEU A 25 4.91 4.25 -5.40
N GLU A 26 5.67 5.24 -4.94
CA GLU A 26 6.52 5.14 -3.75
C GLU A 26 5.68 4.80 -2.50
N TRP A 27 4.54 5.48 -2.36
CA TRP A 27 3.59 5.19 -1.29
C TRP A 27 3.06 3.75 -1.37
N ALA A 28 2.64 3.30 -2.56
CA ALA A 28 2.10 1.96 -2.76
C ALA A 28 3.15 0.90 -2.44
N TYR A 29 4.41 1.12 -2.78
CA TYR A 29 5.51 0.24 -2.43
C TYR A 29 5.66 0.13 -0.90
N ARG A 30 5.83 1.27 -0.21
CA ARG A 30 5.99 1.29 1.26
C ARG A 30 4.80 0.65 1.98
N TYR A 31 3.58 0.95 1.54
CA TYR A 31 2.38 0.38 2.14
C TYR A 31 2.31 -1.13 1.93
N ASN A 32 2.55 -1.60 0.71
CA ASN A 32 2.43 -3.04 0.41
C ASN A 32 3.51 -3.87 1.08
N GLU A 33 4.71 -3.33 1.28
CA GLU A 33 5.85 -4.05 1.82
C GLU A 33 5.99 -3.91 3.34
N HIS A 34 5.80 -2.71 3.89
CA HIS A 34 6.18 -2.43 5.28
C HIS A 34 5.00 -2.27 6.23
N TRP A 35 3.78 -2.11 5.72
CA TRP A 35 2.62 -1.94 6.59
C TRP A 35 2.13 -3.29 7.12
N LEU A 36 2.48 -3.62 8.37
CA LEU A 36 2.03 -4.85 9.00
C LEU A 36 0.63 -4.63 9.60
N LEU A 37 -0.37 -5.35 9.10
CA LEU A 37 -1.72 -5.31 9.67
C LEU A 37 -1.90 -6.44 10.68
N GLU A 38 -2.27 -6.10 11.92
CA GLU A 38 -2.69 -7.08 12.94
C GLU A 38 -3.78 -8.03 12.43
N ARG A 39 -4.75 -7.49 11.68
CA ARG A 39 -5.84 -8.28 11.08
C ARG A 39 -5.35 -9.40 10.14
N HIS A 40 -4.13 -9.27 9.62
CA HIS A 40 -3.50 -10.25 8.75
C HIS A 40 -2.32 -10.96 9.45
N ASN A 41 -2.38 -11.14 10.77
CA ASN A 41 -1.31 -11.77 11.54
C ASN A 41 0.04 -11.06 11.40
N PHE A 42 0.02 -9.73 11.34
CA PHE A 42 1.22 -8.91 11.12
C PHE A 42 1.93 -9.21 9.80
N LEU A 43 1.20 -9.68 8.79
CA LEU A 43 1.71 -9.77 7.42
C LEU A 43 1.54 -8.42 6.73
N SER A 44 2.50 -8.10 5.87
CA SER A 44 2.32 -7.04 4.89
C SER A 44 1.23 -7.42 3.88
N PRO A 45 0.58 -6.45 3.21
CA PRO A 45 -0.35 -6.76 2.13
C PRO A 45 0.23 -7.64 1.03
N SER A 46 1.53 -7.48 0.69
CA SER A 46 2.18 -8.34 -0.31
C SER A 46 2.33 -9.78 0.17
N GLN A 47 2.73 -9.97 1.43
CA GLN A 47 2.84 -11.29 2.07
C GLN A 47 1.47 -11.98 2.18
N ALA A 48 0.44 -11.27 2.67
CA ALA A 48 -0.90 -11.80 2.78
C ALA A 48 -1.48 -12.27 1.43
N ARG A 49 -1.24 -11.50 0.35
CA ARG A 49 -1.63 -11.91 -1.02
C ARG A 49 -0.87 -13.15 -1.50
N ARG A 50 0.41 -13.27 -1.16
CA ARG A 50 1.22 -14.44 -1.52
C ARG A 50 0.70 -15.69 -0.81
N GLU A 51 0.41 -15.61 0.48
CA GLU A 51 -0.16 -16.73 1.23
C GLU A 51 -1.52 -17.16 0.70
N LEU A 52 -2.39 -16.20 0.34
CA LEU A 52 -3.70 -16.50 -0.24
C LEU A 52 -3.56 -17.29 -1.55
N ARG A 53 -2.63 -16.89 -2.43
CA ARG A 53 -2.37 -17.63 -3.68
C ARG A 53 -1.87 -19.04 -3.43
N LEU A 54 -0.98 -19.22 -2.46
CA LEU A 54 -0.47 -20.56 -2.10
C LEU A 54 -1.59 -21.46 -1.58
N LYS A 55 -2.50 -20.93 -0.75
CA LYS A 55 -3.67 -21.67 -0.25
C LYS A 55 -4.69 -22.01 -1.35
N GLN A 56 -4.78 -21.21 -2.41
CA GLN A 56 -5.70 -21.46 -3.53
C GLN A 56 -5.14 -22.49 -4.53
N ALA A 57 -3.83 -22.72 -4.54
CA ALA A 57 -3.17 -23.65 -5.45
C ALA A 57 -2.99 -25.06 -4.86
N ALA A 58 -3.38 -25.26 -3.60
CA ALA A 58 -3.37 -26.52 -2.86
C ALA A 58 -4.79 -27.07 -2.74
#